data_AF-A0A523C8J3-F1
#
_entry.id   AF-A0A523C8J3-F1
#
_cell.length_a   1.000
_cell.length_b   1.000
_cell.length_c   1.000
_cell.angle_alpha   90.00
_cell.angle_beta   90.00
_cell.angle_gamma   90.00
#
_symmetry.space_group_name_H-M   'P 1'
#
loop_
_entity.id
_entity.type
_entity.pdbx_description
1 polymer ?
#
loop_
_entity_poly.entity_id
_entity_poly.type
_entity_poly.pdbx_seq_one_letter_code
_entity_poly.pdbx_strand_id
1 'polypeptide(L)'
;MRIKRFEASDTHSAMAMVKEELGEDAIILSTRNLPGRSASSRGGPRIEVVAAMEYDPEPEITLPPPESPGTEERRPKAVGYGYHSVRQAPAQEAPRPAAPKQARPRPDFDCRLSAELSARTLPKEKAGKTAQVHFEANDLRLRFANFLRRQYCAKEELENRDSAHPPREAAQKSARPDPKQVAKWRDKIIDQLQITPLRIGISKAPTVVALIGPTGVGKTTTAAKIAAWYSIHEGMRVALLSMDCYRIGATDQLRTYAKIMRLPCEIALRKKDLQAALVRHQDKDLIIIDTAGKSPYDPNHIRELSEWFSLKNGIEPYLVLSATSKKEDLQQILSTYEPLRVKGLILSKLDETRAYASLCQLLAGAALPISCLCTGQRVPEDFLLASREFLQTLFGQGWQAAAGELAAESQGRWTQ
;
A
#
# COMPACT_ATOMS: atom_id res chain seq x y z
N MET A 1 24.74 4.37 -19.80
CA MET A 1 23.96 5.15 -20.78
C MET A 1 24.88 6.19 -21.40
N ARG A 2 25.09 6.15 -22.72
CA ARG A 2 25.93 7.11 -23.46
C ARG A 2 25.00 7.99 -24.32
N ILE A 3 24.94 9.29 -24.05
CA ILE A 3 24.09 10.25 -24.77
C ILE A 3 24.96 11.06 -25.72
N LYS A 4 24.53 11.21 -26.98
CA LYS A 4 25.19 12.03 -27.99
C LYS A 4 24.20 12.84 -28.82
N ARG A 5 24.69 13.96 -29.34
CA ARG A 5 23.96 14.89 -30.21
C ARG A 5 24.56 14.84 -31.62
N PHE A 6 23.68 14.76 -32.61
CA PHE A 6 24.00 14.69 -34.03
C PHE A 6 23.32 15.85 -34.75
N GLU A 7 24.00 16.43 -35.74
CA GLU A 7 23.47 17.49 -36.60
C GLU A 7 23.66 17.12 -38.07
N ALA A 8 22.58 17.17 -38.86
CA ALA A 8 22.64 16.87 -40.29
C ALA A 8 21.74 17.81 -41.11
N SER A 9 21.85 17.76 -42.44
CA SER A 9 20.99 18.51 -43.37
C SER A 9 19.55 18.01 -43.39
N ASP A 10 19.32 16.75 -43.05
CA ASP A 10 18.05 16.07 -43.15
C ASP A 10 17.95 14.94 -42.11
N THR A 11 16.73 14.48 -41.86
CA THR A 11 16.45 13.49 -40.81
C THR A 11 17.10 12.15 -41.12
N HIS A 12 17.14 11.77 -42.40
CA HIS A 12 17.70 10.49 -42.83
C HIS A 12 19.19 10.41 -42.55
N SER A 13 19.92 11.47 -42.87
CA SER A 13 21.34 11.62 -42.58
C SER A 13 21.61 11.66 -41.08
N ALA A 14 20.78 12.35 -40.29
CA ALA A 14 20.90 12.35 -38.83
C ALA A 14 20.68 10.94 -38.23
N MET A 15 19.72 10.17 -38.74
CA MET A 15 19.46 8.78 -38.33
C MET A 15 20.58 7.84 -38.74
N ALA A 16 21.18 8.03 -39.92
CA ALA A 16 22.34 7.26 -40.35
C ALA A 16 23.54 7.48 -39.41
N MET A 17 23.81 8.73 -39.02
CA MET A 17 24.89 9.04 -38.06
C MET A 17 24.62 8.44 -36.68
N VAL A 18 23.36 8.48 -36.20
CA VAL A 18 22.98 7.83 -34.94
C VAL A 18 23.23 6.33 -35.01
N LYS A 19 22.80 5.67 -36.09
CA LYS A 19 22.95 4.23 -36.28
C LYS A 19 24.41 3.80 -36.42
N GLU A 20 25.22 4.60 -37.10
CA GLU A 20 26.66 4.34 -37.26
C GLU A 20 27.42 4.44 -35.92
N GLU A 21 27.09 5.42 -35.09
CA GLU A 21 27.88 5.71 -33.88
C GLU A 21 27.33 5.07 -32.60
N LEU A 22 26.01 4.89 -32.52
CA LEU A 22 25.32 4.33 -31.36
C LEU A 22 24.75 2.92 -31.62
N GLY A 23 24.62 2.49 -32.88
CA GLY A 23 24.04 1.19 -33.22
C GLY A 23 22.53 1.24 -33.46
N GLU A 24 21.96 0.11 -33.88
CA GLU A 24 20.55 0.03 -34.28
C GLU A 24 19.56 0.24 -33.13
N ASP A 25 19.96 -0.08 -31.90
CA ASP A 25 19.10 -0.04 -30.71
C ASP A 25 19.08 1.34 -30.01
N ALA A 26 19.58 2.39 -30.67
CA ALA A 26 19.68 3.72 -30.08
C ALA A 26 18.30 4.38 -29.91
N ILE A 27 18.01 4.86 -28.70
CA ILE A 27 16.77 5.56 -28.39
C ILE A 27 16.94 7.05 -28.68
N ILE A 28 16.08 7.59 -29.55
CA ILE A 28 16.02 9.04 -29.85
C ILE A 28 15.30 9.76 -28.70
N LEU A 29 16.00 10.65 -28.02
CA LEU A 29 15.47 11.43 -26.90
C LEU A 29 14.81 12.74 -27.36
N SER A 30 15.35 13.36 -28.41
CA SER A 30 14.83 14.64 -28.92
C SER A 30 15.25 14.86 -30.38
N THR A 31 14.35 15.44 -31.17
CA THR A 31 14.61 15.91 -32.54
C THR A 31 14.15 17.35 -32.67
N ARG A 32 15.02 18.25 -33.16
CA ARG A 32 14.66 19.65 -33.43
C ARG A 32 15.19 20.14 -34.76
N ASN A 33 14.39 20.93 -35.46
CA ASN A 33 14.80 21.62 -36.68
C ASN A 33 15.53 22.91 -36.32
N LEU A 34 16.72 23.11 -36.85
CA LEU A 34 17.52 24.31 -36.70
C LEU A 34 17.33 25.22 -37.93
N PRO A 35 17.00 26.51 -37.72
CA PRO A 35 16.90 27.47 -38.81
C PRO A 35 18.27 27.67 -39.47
N GLY A 36 18.28 27.81 -40.80
CA GLY A 36 19.50 28.10 -41.57
C GLY A 36 20.17 29.39 -41.09
N ARG A 37 21.50 29.38 -40.96
CA ARG A 37 22.26 30.57 -40.55
C ARG A 37 22.23 31.61 -41.67
N SER A 38 21.53 32.73 -41.44
CA SER A 38 21.58 34.08 -42.07
C SER A 38 21.75 34.18 -43.60
N ALA A 39 21.08 35.17 -44.20
CA ALA A 39 20.93 35.41 -45.65
C ALA A 39 22.24 35.59 -46.47
N SER A 40 23.43 35.51 -45.87
CA SER A 40 24.73 35.57 -46.53
C SER A 40 25.54 34.26 -46.45
N SER A 41 25.04 33.20 -45.81
CA SER A 41 25.69 31.89 -45.77
C SER A 41 24.79 30.83 -46.41
N ARG A 42 25.38 30.07 -47.35
CA ARG A 42 24.76 29.04 -48.19
C ARG A 42 24.45 27.77 -47.37
N GLY A 43 23.76 27.90 -46.23
CA GLY A 43 23.44 26.82 -45.31
C GLY A 43 21.93 26.61 -45.22
N GLY A 44 21.43 25.54 -45.87
CA GLY A 44 20.03 25.12 -45.79
C GLY A 44 19.60 24.70 -44.37
N PRO A 45 18.31 24.34 -44.19
CA PRO A 45 17.80 23.87 -42.91
C PRO A 45 18.60 22.67 -42.40
N ARG A 46 18.81 22.58 -41.09
CA ARG A 46 19.51 21.46 -40.43
C ARG A 46 18.62 20.85 -39.37
N ILE A 47 18.89 19.61 -39.02
CA ILE A 47 18.17 18.86 -38.00
C ILE A 47 19.17 18.40 -36.96
N GLU A 48 18.82 18.60 -35.70
CA GLU A 48 19.56 18.09 -34.56
C GLU A 48 18.80 16.96 -33.90
N VAL A 49 19.49 15.86 -33.64
CA VAL A 49 18.96 14.66 -32.99
C VAL A 49 19.82 14.32 -31.79
N VAL A 50 19.21 14.12 -30.63
CA VAL A 50 19.87 13.60 -29.43
C VAL A 50 19.45 12.15 -29.24
N ALA A 51 20.42 11.25 -29.17
CA ALA A 51 20.20 9.81 -29.06
C ALA A 51 21.03 9.21 -27.91
N ALA A 52 20.55 8.10 -27.34
CA ALA A 52 21.20 7.42 -26.23
C ALA A 52 21.23 5.91 -26.41
N MET A 53 22.33 5.28 -25.96
CA MET A 53 22.45 3.82 -25.86
C MET A 53 22.66 3.38 -24.43
N GLU A 54 21.97 2.32 -24.06
CA GLU A 54 22.28 1.50 -22.89
C GLU A 54 23.31 0.46 -23.29
N TYR A 55 24.42 0.41 -22.55
CA TYR A 55 25.45 -0.60 -22.75
C TYR A 55 25.30 -1.58 -21.60
N ASP A 56 24.95 -2.83 -21.91
CA ASP A 56 24.96 -3.93 -20.95
C ASP A 56 25.37 -5.20 -21.73
N PRO A 57 26.66 -5.59 -21.74
CA PRO A 57 27.04 -6.89 -22.26
C PRO A 57 26.50 -7.92 -21.28
N GLU A 58 25.49 -8.69 -21.68
CA GLU A 58 24.88 -9.72 -20.84
C GLU A 58 25.91 -10.81 -20.51
N PRO A 59 26.19 -11.09 -19.22
CA PRO A 59 26.61 -12.42 -18.83
C PRO A 59 25.35 -13.23 -18.53
N GLU A 60 25.20 -14.35 -19.21
CA GLU A 60 24.20 -15.36 -18.90
C GLU A 60 24.57 -16.02 -17.56
N ILE A 61 24.08 -15.46 -16.45
CA ILE A 61 24.34 -16.00 -15.10
C ILE A 61 23.41 -17.18 -14.86
N THR A 62 23.96 -18.39 -14.96
CA THR A 62 23.30 -19.62 -14.53
C THR A 62 23.45 -19.79 -13.02
N LEU A 63 22.32 -19.91 -12.32
CA LEU A 63 22.28 -20.09 -10.86
C LEU A 63 22.55 -21.56 -10.49
N PRO A 64 23.36 -21.83 -9.44
CA PRO A 64 23.51 -23.18 -8.91
C PRO A 64 22.23 -23.64 -8.17
N PRO A 65 21.93 -24.95 -8.17
CA PRO A 65 20.79 -25.51 -7.46
C PRO A 65 20.91 -25.35 -5.94
N PRO A 66 19.80 -25.27 -5.19
CA PRO A 66 19.83 -25.09 -3.74
C PRO A 66 20.43 -26.31 -3.05
N GLU A 67 21.49 -26.10 -2.27
CA GLU A 67 22.08 -27.14 -1.42
C GLU A 67 21.19 -27.46 -0.20
N SER A 68 21.11 -28.75 0.10
CA SER A 68 20.31 -29.33 1.18
C SER A 68 20.64 -28.72 2.57
N PRO A 69 19.64 -28.59 3.46
CA PRO A 69 19.79 -27.87 4.73
C PRO A 69 20.67 -28.64 5.72
N GLY A 70 21.88 -28.13 5.96
CA GLY A 70 22.66 -28.41 7.16
C GLY A 70 22.15 -27.58 8.35
N THR A 71 21.87 -28.26 9.45
CA THR A 71 21.45 -27.73 10.74
C THR A 71 22.61 -27.02 11.44
N GLU A 72 22.72 -25.70 11.26
CA GLU A 72 23.47 -24.85 12.20
C GLU A 72 22.52 -23.79 12.75
N GLU A 73 22.16 -23.93 14.04
CA GLU A 73 21.48 -22.90 14.81
C GLU A 73 22.39 -21.68 14.98
N ARG A 74 22.17 -20.65 14.17
CA ARG A 74 22.78 -19.34 14.39
C ARG A 74 22.07 -18.63 15.54
N ARG A 75 22.73 -18.57 16.70
CA ARG A 75 22.29 -17.73 17.83
C ARG A 75 22.38 -16.24 17.45
N PRO A 76 21.36 -15.42 17.74
CA PRO A 76 21.44 -13.98 17.52
C PRO A 76 22.52 -13.38 18.42
N LYS A 77 23.47 -12.65 17.83
CA LYS A 77 24.41 -11.82 18.59
C LYS A 77 23.64 -10.58 19.07
N ALA A 78 23.49 -10.44 20.38
CA ALA A 78 22.94 -9.23 21.00
C ALA A 78 23.84 -8.04 20.65
N VAL A 79 23.33 -7.12 19.83
CA VAL A 79 23.96 -5.81 19.62
C VAL A 79 23.12 -4.82 20.43
N GLY A 80 23.60 -4.47 21.62
CA GLY A 80 22.94 -3.51 22.48
C GLY A 80 22.96 -2.11 21.86
N TYR A 81 21.79 -1.51 21.67
CA TYR A 81 21.65 -0.10 21.29
C TYR A 81 20.97 0.64 22.43
N GLY A 82 21.76 1.41 23.18
CA GLY A 82 21.27 2.30 24.22
C GLY A 82 20.60 3.54 23.62
N TYR A 83 19.36 3.80 24.05
CA TYR A 83 18.64 5.03 23.77
C TYR A 83 19.02 6.13 24.76
N HIS A 84 20.15 6.82 24.60
CA HIS A 84 20.39 8.07 25.32
C HIS A 84 20.87 9.20 24.40
N SER A 85 20.23 10.36 24.61
CA SER A 85 20.47 11.71 24.10
C SER A 85 20.28 11.98 22.60
N VAL A 86 19.07 12.45 22.26
CA VAL A 86 18.93 13.59 21.33
C VAL A 86 18.05 14.63 22.01
N ARG A 87 18.66 15.41 22.92
CA ARG A 87 18.17 16.73 23.29
C ARG A 87 19.19 17.75 22.78
N GLN A 88 18.66 18.69 22.00
CA GLN A 88 19.19 20.01 21.66
C GLN A 88 20.39 20.08 20.71
N ALA A 89 20.12 20.55 19.49
CA ALA A 89 21.06 21.32 18.68
C ALA A 89 20.38 22.67 18.31
N PRO A 90 21.10 23.80 18.34
CA PRO A 90 20.54 25.13 18.17
C PRO A 90 20.19 25.44 16.71
N ALA A 91 19.13 26.21 16.49
CA ALA A 91 18.67 26.67 15.18
C ALA A 91 19.65 27.70 14.59
N GLN A 92 20.09 27.48 13.35
CA GLN A 92 20.72 28.51 12.51
C GLN A 92 19.64 29.23 11.69
N GLU A 93 19.65 30.57 11.74
CA GLU A 93 18.75 31.43 10.96
C GLU A 93 19.11 31.42 9.47
N ALA A 94 18.12 31.17 8.62
CA ALA A 94 18.21 31.32 7.17
C ALA A 94 17.83 32.76 6.73
N PRO A 95 18.34 33.26 5.58
CA PRO A 95 18.08 34.64 5.13
C PRO A 95 16.64 34.84 4.66
N ARG A 96 16.08 36.02 4.97
CA ARG A 96 14.71 36.42 4.62
C ARG A 96 14.55 36.66 3.10
N PRO A 97 13.47 36.18 2.47
CA PRO A 97 13.12 36.55 1.10
C PRO A 97 12.40 37.90 1.01
N ALA A 98 12.59 38.60 -0.11
CA ALA A 98 12.02 39.91 -0.42
C ALA A 98 10.49 39.89 -0.62
N ALA A 99 9.87 41.04 -0.36
CA ALA A 99 8.41 41.22 -0.28
C ALA A 99 7.65 40.95 -1.61
N PRO A 100 6.46 40.31 -1.56
CA PRO A 100 5.63 40.10 -2.74
C PRO A 100 4.75 41.32 -3.07
N LYS A 101 4.56 41.58 -4.37
CA LYS A 101 3.63 42.60 -4.91
C LYS A 101 2.17 42.21 -4.65
N GLN A 102 1.33 43.22 -4.34
CA GLN A 102 -0.08 43.09 -3.97
C GLN A 102 -0.91 42.37 -5.05
N ALA A 103 -1.59 41.28 -4.66
CA ALA A 103 -2.63 40.62 -5.44
C ALA A 103 -4.02 41.10 -5.02
N ARG A 104 -4.95 41.23 -5.98
CA ARG A 104 -6.35 41.64 -5.77
C ARG A 104 -7.08 40.68 -4.82
N PRO A 105 -8.06 41.14 -4.02
CA PRO A 105 -8.77 40.31 -3.07
C PRO A 105 -9.62 39.24 -3.78
N ARG A 106 -9.45 37.98 -3.37
CA ARG A 106 -10.34 36.88 -3.78
C ARG A 106 -11.65 36.97 -2.99
N PRO A 107 -12.80 36.60 -3.59
CA PRO A 107 -14.06 36.53 -2.87
C PRO A 107 -14.00 35.46 -1.76
N ASP A 108 -14.41 35.85 -0.56
CA ASP A 108 -14.31 35.10 0.69
C ASP A 108 -15.34 33.96 0.76
N PHE A 109 -14.96 32.80 0.23
CA PHE A 109 -15.75 31.57 0.26
C PHE A 109 -15.77 30.92 1.66
N ASP A 110 -14.70 31.07 2.43
CA ASP A 110 -14.53 30.40 3.73
C ASP A 110 -15.47 30.98 4.79
N CYS A 111 -15.67 32.30 4.78
CA CYS A 111 -16.55 32.97 5.74
C CYS A 111 -18.03 32.60 5.53
N ARG A 112 -18.47 32.40 4.28
CA ARG A 112 -19.84 31.96 3.97
C ARG A 112 -20.09 30.49 4.32
N LEU A 113 -19.14 29.60 4.00
CA LEU A 113 -19.28 28.16 4.28
C LEU A 113 -19.28 27.86 5.78
N SER A 114 -18.46 28.60 6.55
CA SER A 114 -18.44 28.52 8.02
C SER A 114 -19.78 28.93 8.64
N ALA A 115 -20.38 30.03 8.16
CA ALA A 115 -21.68 30.51 8.64
C ALA A 115 -22.84 29.54 8.31
N GLU A 116 -22.81 28.90 7.13
CA GLU A 116 -23.85 27.97 6.67
C GLU A 116 -23.80 26.61 7.39
N LEU A 117 -22.59 26.14 7.73
CA LEU A 117 -22.38 24.92 8.53
C LEU A 117 -22.73 25.12 10.00
N SER A 118 -22.51 26.34 10.53
CA SER A 118 -22.89 26.73 11.89
C SER A 118 -24.41 26.75 12.09
N ALA A 119 -25.16 27.14 11.07
CA ALA A 119 -26.62 27.25 11.13
C ALA A 119 -27.36 25.89 11.08
N ARG A 120 -26.68 24.79 10.74
CA ARG A 120 -27.30 23.46 10.55
C ARG A 120 -26.97 22.43 11.63
N THR A 121 -26.35 22.81 12.74
CA THR A 121 -26.09 21.89 13.86
C THR A 121 -27.27 21.84 14.83
N LEU A 122 -27.91 20.67 14.92
CA LEU A 122 -28.89 20.29 15.96
C LEU A 122 -28.31 20.49 17.38
N PRO A 123 -29.15 20.69 18.41
CA PRO A 123 -28.69 21.13 19.73
C PRO A 123 -27.74 20.10 20.38
N LYS A 124 -26.60 20.61 20.86
CA LYS A 124 -25.66 19.89 21.73
C LYS A 124 -26.31 19.68 23.11
N GLU A 125 -26.89 18.52 23.36
CA GLU A 125 -27.13 18.04 24.72
C GLU A 125 -26.20 16.87 25.07
N LYS A 126 -25.47 17.09 26.18
CA LYS A 126 -24.68 16.18 27.03
C LYS A 126 -24.70 14.71 26.59
N ALA A 127 -23.67 14.28 25.86
CA ALA A 127 -23.43 12.89 25.56
C ALA A 127 -21.96 12.55 25.89
N GLY A 128 -21.74 12.10 27.12
CA GLY A 128 -20.44 11.59 27.58
C GLY A 128 -19.98 10.39 26.74
N LYS A 129 -18.71 10.02 26.89
CA LYS A 129 -17.99 8.97 26.13
C LYS A 129 -18.79 7.67 25.86
N THR A 130 -19.77 7.33 26.70
CA THR A 130 -20.69 6.20 26.55
C THR A 130 -21.63 6.28 25.34
N ALA A 131 -22.04 7.48 24.91
CA ALA A 131 -23.01 7.66 23.83
C ALA A 131 -22.43 7.47 22.41
N GLN A 132 -21.16 7.84 22.21
CA GLN A 132 -20.47 7.65 20.91
C GLN A 132 -20.24 6.17 20.60
N VAL A 133 -19.83 5.38 21.60
CA VAL A 133 -19.66 3.92 21.46
C VAL A 133 -21.00 3.24 21.11
N HIS A 134 -22.10 3.69 21.74
CA HIS A 134 -23.44 3.19 21.43
C HIS A 134 -23.89 3.51 19.99
N PHE A 135 -23.50 4.66 19.43
CA PHE A 135 -23.83 5.03 18.05
C PHE A 135 -23.09 4.17 17.02
N GLU A 136 -21.79 3.96 17.18
CA GLU A 136 -21.00 3.11 16.27
C GLU A 136 -21.41 1.65 16.32
N ALA A 137 -21.62 1.11 17.53
CA ALA A 137 -22.14 -0.24 17.69
C ALA A 137 -23.52 -0.40 17.05
N ASN A 138 -24.39 0.62 17.13
CA ASN A 138 -25.71 0.59 16.51
C ASN A 138 -25.66 0.75 14.98
N ASP A 139 -24.79 1.58 14.41
CA ASP A 139 -24.61 1.72 12.96
C ASP A 139 -24.02 0.43 12.36
N LEU A 140 -23.04 -0.17 13.03
CA LEU A 140 -22.46 -1.44 12.62
C LEU A 140 -23.50 -2.56 12.66
N ARG A 141 -24.28 -2.65 13.75
CA ARG A 141 -25.42 -3.57 13.87
C ARG A 141 -26.43 -3.35 12.74
N LEU A 142 -26.81 -2.11 12.43
CA LEU A 142 -27.80 -1.83 11.39
C LEU A 142 -27.27 -2.18 9.98
N ARG A 143 -25.98 -1.93 9.72
CA ARG A 143 -25.34 -2.28 8.45
C ARG A 143 -25.20 -3.78 8.27
N PHE A 144 -24.77 -4.50 9.31
CA PHE A 144 -24.77 -5.96 9.32
C PHE A 144 -26.20 -6.50 9.15
N ALA A 145 -27.18 -6.00 9.91
CA ALA A 145 -28.58 -6.37 9.80
C ALA A 145 -29.15 -6.21 8.38
N ASN A 146 -28.97 -5.05 7.77
CA ASN A 146 -29.46 -4.77 6.41
C ASN A 146 -28.78 -5.65 5.36
N PHE A 147 -27.49 -5.95 5.57
CA PHE A 147 -26.74 -6.85 4.72
C PHE A 147 -27.22 -8.32 4.87
N LEU A 148 -27.27 -8.81 6.11
CA LEU A 148 -27.64 -10.18 6.46
C LEU A 148 -29.09 -10.49 6.07
N ARG A 149 -29.98 -9.51 6.16
CA ARG A 149 -31.34 -9.63 5.63
C ARG A 149 -31.37 -9.93 4.13
N ARG A 150 -30.42 -9.40 3.35
CA ARG A 150 -30.32 -9.70 1.90
C ARG A 150 -29.66 -11.04 1.62
N GLN A 151 -28.78 -11.53 2.50
CA GLN A 151 -27.97 -12.73 2.24
C GLN A 151 -28.49 -14.01 2.95
N TYR A 152 -29.15 -13.88 4.10
CA TYR A 152 -29.53 -15.00 4.98
C TYR A 152 -31.03 -15.08 5.29
N CYS A 153 -31.78 -13.97 5.36
CA CYS A 153 -33.24 -14.08 5.58
C CYS A 153 -33.96 -14.84 4.46
N ALA A 154 -33.45 -14.80 3.22
CA ALA A 154 -33.98 -15.61 2.13
C ALA A 154 -33.76 -17.13 2.30
N LYS A 155 -32.79 -17.56 3.13
CA LYS A 155 -32.50 -18.97 3.40
C LYS A 155 -33.17 -19.49 4.68
N GLU A 156 -33.18 -18.71 5.76
CA GLU A 156 -33.91 -19.08 6.99
C GLU A 156 -35.43 -19.14 6.77
N GLU A 157 -35.99 -18.31 5.88
CA GLU A 157 -37.41 -18.41 5.47
C GLU A 157 -37.70 -19.64 4.61
N LEU A 158 -36.71 -20.18 3.90
CA LEU A 158 -36.84 -21.41 3.11
C LEU A 158 -36.68 -22.66 3.96
N GLU A 159 -35.75 -22.67 4.92
CA GLU A 159 -35.54 -23.82 5.83
C GLU A 159 -36.68 -23.97 6.85
N ASN A 160 -37.32 -22.88 7.25
CA ASN A 160 -38.52 -22.93 8.11
C ASN A 160 -39.84 -23.23 7.35
N ARG A 161 -39.82 -23.31 6.01
CA ARG A 161 -41.01 -23.65 5.20
C ARG A 161 -41.39 -25.12 5.23
N ASP A 162 -40.48 -26.01 5.66
CA ASP A 162 -40.74 -27.45 5.72
C ASP A 162 -41.50 -27.88 6.99
N SER A 163 -41.89 -26.95 7.87
CA SER A 163 -42.73 -27.23 9.04
C SER A 163 -44.00 -26.36 9.07
N ALA A 164 -45.01 -26.83 8.32
CA ALA A 164 -46.45 -26.66 8.50
C ALA A 164 -47.07 -25.24 8.56
N HIS A 165 -47.97 -25.01 7.58
CA HIS A 165 -49.07 -24.02 7.48
C HIS A 165 -48.74 -22.58 7.02
N PRO A 166 -49.47 -22.04 6.01
CA PRO A 166 -49.26 -20.68 5.54
C PRO A 166 -50.11 -19.69 6.36
N PRO A 167 -49.56 -18.58 6.87
CA PRO A 167 -50.38 -17.46 7.28
C PRO A 167 -50.46 -16.43 6.16
N ARG A 168 -51.70 -16.01 5.93
CA ARG A 168 -52.16 -14.83 5.18
C ARG A 168 -51.16 -13.67 5.16
N GLU A 169 -51.09 -13.05 3.99
CA GLU A 169 -50.58 -11.71 3.72
C GLU A 169 -50.90 -10.74 4.87
N ALA A 170 -49.91 -10.56 5.75
CA ALA A 170 -49.87 -9.47 6.70
C ALA A 170 -48.58 -8.73 6.44
N ALA A 171 -48.70 -7.49 5.99
CA ALA A 171 -47.62 -6.55 5.77
C ALA A 171 -46.60 -6.58 6.92
N GLN A 172 -45.47 -7.28 6.73
CA GLN A 172 -44.33 -7.20 7.63
C GLN A 172 -43.66 -5.84 7.42
N LYS A 173 -44.18 -4.84 8.12
CA LYS A 173 -43.46 -3.61 8.45
C LYS A 173 -42.06 -4.00 8.92
N SER A 174 -41.06 -3.53 8.17
CA SER A 174 -39.63 -3.43 8.49
C SER A 174 -39.28 -3.45 9.99
N ALA A 175 -39.24 -4.63 10.61
CA ALA A 175 -38.73 -4.78 11.96
C ALA A 175 -37.20 -4.78 11.89
N ARG A 176 -36.55 -3.88 12.65
CA ARG A 176 -35.09 -3.93 12.83
C ARG A 176 -34.75 -5.29 13.45
N PRO A 177 -33.76 -6.04 12.93
CA PRO A 177 -33.38 -7.33 13.49
C PRO A 177 -33.00 -7.23 14.96
N ASP A 178 -33.27 -8.28 15.75
CA ASP A 178 -32.89 -8.35 17.16
C ASP A 178 -31.36 -8.17 17.30
N PRO A 179 -30.88 -7.21 18.11
CA PRO A 179 -29.46 -7.00 18.36
C PRO A 179 -28.68 -8.27 18.72
N LYS A 180 -29.30 -9.22 19.43
CA LYS A 180 -28.64 -10.50 19.77
C LYS A 180 -28.45 -11.39 18.55
N GLN A 181 -29.44 -11.44 17.67
CA GLN A 181 -29.37 -12.19 16.42
C GLN A 181 -28.31 -11.60 15.47
N VAL A 182 -28.24 -10.26 15.37
CA VAL A 182 -27.21 -9.58 14.58
C VAL A 182 -25.81 -9.86 15.11
N ALA A 183 -25.63 -9.85 16.43
CA ALA A 183 -24.34 -10.20 17.04
C ALA A 183 -23.94 -11.64 16.69
N LYS A 184 -24.86 -12.61 16.82
CA LYS A 184 -24.62 -14.01 16.47
C LYS A 184 -24.19 -14.19 15.01
N TRP A 185 -24.87 -13.51 14.08
CA TRP A 185 -24.51 -13.58 12.66
C TRP A 185 -23.17 -12.92 12.35
N ARG A 186 -22.90 -11.76 12.97
CA ARG A 186 -21.62 -11.07 12.87
C ARG A 186 -20.49 -11.97 13.36
N ASP A 187 -20.64 -12.60 14.52
CA ASP A 187 -19.61 -13.46 15.10
C ASP A 187 -19.35 -14.67 14.18
N LYS A 188 -20.40 -15.26 13.59
CA LYS A 188 -20.27 -16.31 12.57
C LYS A 188 -19.50 -15.86 11.33
N ILE A 189 -19.66 -14.62 10.88
CA ILE A 189 -18.89 -14.06 9.75
C ILE A 189 -17.42 -13.86 10.16
N ILE A 190 -17.18 -13.34 11.36
CA ILE A 190 -15.82 -13.13 11.88
C ILE A 190 -15.09 -14.47 12.03
N ASP A 191 -15.79 -15.53 12.43
CA ASP A 191 -15.26 -16.89 12.54
C ASP A 191 -14.81 -17.46 11.18
N GLN A 192 -15.42 -17.03 10.07
CA GLN A 192 -15.03 -17.43 8.72
C GLN A 192 -13.79 -16.71 8.21
N LEU A 193 -13.35 -15.62 8.86
CA LEU A 193 -12.16 -14.89 8.43
C LEU A 193 -10.94 -15.78 8.52
N GLN A 194 -10.21 -15.87 7.41
CA GLN A 194 -8.89 -16.48 7.36
C GLN A 194 -7.87 -15.47 7.88
N ILE A 195 -7.11 -15.86 8.91
CA ILE A 195 -6.12 -15.00 9.55
C ILE A 195 -4.82 -15.77 9.59
N THR A 196 -3.83 -15.27 8.87
CA THR A 196 -2.48 -15.83 8.82
C THR A 196 -1.53 -14.66 8.97
N PRO A 197 -1.07 -14.37 10.20
CA PRO A 197 -0.08 -13.34 10.45
C PRO A 197 1.09 -13.48 9.48
N LEU A 198 1.60 -12.35 8.95
CA LEU A 198 2.86 -12.40 8.21
C LEU A 198 3.90 -13.00 9.14
N ARG A 199 4.55 -14.09 8.74
CA ARG A 199 5.61 -14.76 9.50
C ARG A 199 6.82 -14.89 8.61
N ILE A 200 7.97 -14.45 9.11
CA ILE A 200 9.24 -14.56 8.40
C ILE A 200 9.94 -15.81 8.91
N GLY A 201 10.12 -16.78 8.02
CA GLY A 201 10.85 -18.01 8.36
C GLY A 201 12.34 -17.72 8.50
N ILE A 202 12.96 -18.25 9.55
CA ILE A 202 14.43 -18.25 9.66
C ILE A 202 14.94 -19.36 8.74
N SER A 203 15.29 -18.99 7.51
CA SER A 203 15.80 -19.91 6.49
C SER A 203 17.13 -19.41 5.94
N LYS A 204 17.83 -20.22 5.13
CA LYS A 204 19.06 -19.78 4.43
C LYS A 204 18.77 -18.68 3.39
N ALA A 205 17.53 -18.56 2.92
CA ALA A 205 17.10 -17.57 1.95
C ALA A 205 16.15 -16.54 2.60
N PRO A 206 16.17 -15.27 2.15
CA PRO A 206 15.25 -14.26 2.64
C PRO A 206 13.80 -14.60 2.26
N THR A 207 12.87 -14.26 3.14
CA THR A 207 11.46 -14.12 2.72
C THR A 207 11.36 -12.83 1.89
N VAL A 208 10.81 -12.91 0.68
CA VAL A 208 10.68 -11.75 -0.22
C VAL A 208 9.21 -11.36 -0.35
N VAL A 209 8.83 -10.23 0.26
CA VAL A 209 7.45 -9.73 0.30
C VAL A 209 7.30 -8.57 -0.67
N ALA A 210 6.35 -8.65 -1.61
CA ALA A 210 5.99 -7.53 -2.47
C ALA A 210 4.64 -6.94 -2.09
N LEU A 211 4.59 -5.64 -1.82
CA LEU A 211 3.35 -4.94 -1.51
C LEU A 211 2.71 -4.43 -2.80
N ILE A 212 1.56 -4.98 -3.15
CA ILE A 212 0.79 -4.64 -4.35
C ILE A 212 -0.55 -4.01 -3.99
N GLY A 213 -1.16 -3.29 -4.94
CA GLY A 213 -2.48 -2.69 -4.78
C GLY A 213 -2.59 -1.30 -5.40
N PRO A 214 -3.82 -0.73 -5.44
CA PRO A 214 -4.09 0.54 -6.10
C PRO A 214 -3.28 1.73 -5.57
N THR A 215 -3.34 2.86 -6.28
CA THR A 215 -2.74 4.11 -5.77
C THR A 215 -3.40 4.58 -4.47
N GLY A 216 -2.63 5.25 -3.61
CA GLY A 216 -3.14 5.88 -2.38
C GLY A 216 -3.60 4.95 -1.25
N VAL A 217 -3.52 3.62 -1.41
CA VAL A 217 -3.90 2.64 -0.36
C VAL A 217 -2.87 2.50 0.77
N GLY A 218 -1.71 3.16 0.67
CA GLY A 218 -0.71 3.19 1.74
C GLY A 218 0.39 2.12 1.67
N LYS A 219 0.74 1.62 0.47
CA LYS A 219 1.81 0.62 0.25
C LYS A 219 3.17 1.06 0.83
N THR A 220 3.68 2.22 0.43
CA THR A 220 4.98 2.75 0.89
C THR A 220 5.06 2.88 2.41
N THR A 221 4.01 3.42 3.04
CA THR A 221 3.95 3.53 4.51
C THR A 221 3.84 2.15 5.16
N THR A 222 3.11 1.23 4.56
CA THR A 222 3.00 -0.16 5.03
C THR A 222 4.34 -0.89 4.92
N ALA A 223 5.11 -0.68 3.85
CA ALA A 223 6.47 -1.22 3.71
C ALA A 223 7.37 -0.73 4.84
N ALA A 224 7.35 0.58 5.14
CA ALA A 224 8.11 1.15 6.24
C ALA A 224 7.68 0.57 7.60
N LYS A 225 6.38 0.35 7.83
CA LYS A 225 5.86 -0.26 9.06
C LYS A 225 6.30 -1.71 9.25
N ILE A 226 6.17 -2.53 8.20
CA ILE A 226 6.63 -3.93 8.23
C ILE A 226 8.14 -3.96 8.46
N ALA A 227 8.91 -3.10 7.78
CA ALA A 227 10.35 -3.02 7.94
C ALA A 227 10.74 -2.63 9.37
N ALA A 228 10.05 -1.65 9.95
CA ALA A 228 10.31 -1.20 11.31
C ALA A 228 9.93 -2.27 12.34
N TRP A 229 8.80 -2.96 12.16
CA TRP A 229 8.40 -4.08 13.00
C TRP A 229 9.48 -5.17 13.01
N TYR A 230 9.84 -5.69 11.84
CA TYR A 230 10.78 -6.80 11.78
C TYR A 230 12.22 -6.42 12.13
N SER A 231 12.66 -5.20 11.83
CA SER A 231 14.03 -4.78 12.16
C SER A 231 14.20 -4.34 13.61
N ILE A 232 13.25 -3.60 14.17
CA ILE A 232 13.36 -3.02 15.52
C ILE A 232 12.82 -4.00 16.56
N HIS A 233 11.61 -4.54 16.36
CA HIS A 233 10.95 -5.40 17.34
C HIS A 233 11.46 -6.84 17.27
N GLU A 234 11.58 -7.42 16.08
CA GLU A 234 12.03 -8.81 15.90
C GLU A 234 13.55 -8.94 15.70
N GLY A 235 14.28 -7.83 15.60
CA GLY A 235 15.75 -7.83 15.43
C GLY A 235 16.25 -8.46 14.12
N MET A 236 15.40 -8.57 13.10
CA MET A 236 15.73 -9.21 11.82
C MET A 236 16.51 -8.28 10.89
N ARG A 237 17.30 -8.88 10.00
CA ARG A 237 18.02 -8.17 8.94
C ARG A 237 17.06 -7.94 7.79
N VAL A 238 16.65 -6.68 7.61
CA VAL A 238 15.66 -6.27 6.60
C VAL A 238 16.33 -5.47 5.48
N ALA A 239 15.87 -5.64 4.24
CA ALA A 239 16.15 -4.73 3.12
C ALA A 239 14.86 -4.19 2.49
N LEU A 240 14.92 -2.95 2.02
CA LEU A 240 13.83 -2.27 1.33
C LEU A 240 14.18 -2.09 -0.16
N LEU A 241 13.24 -2.39 -1.05
CA LEU A 241 13.36 -2.17 -2.48
C LEU A 241 12.18 -1.33 -2.96
N SER A 242 12.43 -0.20 -3.61
CA SER A 242 11.40 0.63 -4.24
C SER A 242 11.34 0.35 -5.73
N MET A 243 10.14 0.05 -6.24
CA MET A 243 9.80 0.05 -7.66
C MET A 243 8.88 1.24 -8.02
N ASP A 244 8.45 2.06 -7.06
CA ASP A 244 7.64 3.26 -7.32
C ASP A 244 8.51 4.47 -7.67
N CYS A 245 8.85 4.55 -8.96
CA CYS A 245 9.63 5.65 -9.53
C CYS A 245 8.77 6.65 -10.32
N TYR A 246 7.47 6.37 -10.45
CA TYR A 246 6.54 7.28 -11.13
C TYR A 246 6.07 8.41 -10.21
N ARG A 247 5.91 8.12 -8.91
CA ARG A 247 5.42 9.10 -7.96
C ARG A 247 6.56 9.92 -7.37
N ILE A 248 6.59 11.22 -7.70
CA ILE A 248 7.52 12.19 -7.13
C ILE A 248 7.43 12.11 -5.59
N GLY A 249 8.57 11.88 -4.94
CA GLY A 249 8.72 11.85 -3.48
C GLY A 249 8.36 10.53 -2.77
N ALA A 250 7.76 9.53 -3.45
CA ALA A 250 7.47 8.23 -2.82
C ALA A 250 8.76 7.49 -2.45
N THR A 251 9.71 7.45 -3.39
CA THR A 251 11.03 6.87 -3.16
C THR A 251 11.84 7.64 -2.10
N ASP A 252 11.74 8.97 -2.06
CA ASP A 252 12.42 9.79 -1.03
C ASP A 252 11.84 9.54 0.36
N GLN A 253 10.52 9.34 0.45
CA GLN A 253 9.84 8.96 1.68
C GLN A 253 10.35 7.61 2.20
N LEU A 254 10.38 6.57 1.35
CA LEU A 254 10.85 5.25 1.76
C LEU A 254 12.34 5.26 2.15
N ARG A 255 13.18 6.00 1.41
CA ARG A 255 14.60 6.20 1.75
C ARG A 255 14.78 6.91 3.07
N THR A 256 13.93 7.89 3.40
CA THR A 256 13.98 8.59 4.69
C THR A 256 13.73 7.61 5.84
N TYR A 257 12.68 6.79 5.73
CA TYR A 257 12.41 5.73 6.70
C TYR A 257 13.58 4.75 6.83
N ALA A 258 14.10 4.26 5.70
CA ALA A 258 15.25 3.37 5.68
C ALA A 258 16.48 3.97 6.37
N LYS A 259 16.78 5.25 6.13
CA LYS A 259 17.89 5.97 6.77
C LYS A 259 17.71 6.07 8.28
N ILE A 260 16.49 6.37 8.74
CA ILE A 260 16.16 6.44 10.18
C ILE A 260 16.40 5.08 10.84
N MET A 261 15.96 3.99 10.19
CA MET A 261 16.10 2.62 10.68
C MET A 261 17.48 1.98 10.37
N ARG A 262 18.36 2.70 9.65
CA ARG A 262 19.66 2.21 9.15
C ARG A 262 19.55 0.92 8.32
N LEU A 263 18.50 0.80 7.51
CA LEU A 263 18.27 -0.32 6.60
C LEU A 263 18.80 0.00 5.19
N PRO A 264 19.30 -1.00 4.44
CA PRO A 264 19.56 -0.84 3.02
C PRO A 264 18.24 -0.56 2.28
N CYS A 265 18.28 0.43 1.38
CA CYS A 265 17.16 0.77 0.52
C CYS A 265 17.65 1.02 -0.91
N GLU A 266 17.18 0.20 -1.85
CA GLU A 266 17.54 0.32 -3.26
C GLU A 266 16.33 0.66 -4.12
N ILE A 267 16.61 1.16 -5.32
CA ILE A 267 15.60 1.40 -6.34
C ILE A 267 15.80 0.37 -7.45
N ALA A 268 14.72 -0.31 -7.84
CA ALA A 268 14.70 -1.20 -8.99
C ALA A 268 13.78 -0.60 -10.07
N LEU A 269 14.36 -0.09 -11.16
CA LEU A 269 13.63 0.49 -12.29
C LEU A 269 13.28 -0.57 -13.33
N ARG A 270 14.13 -1.59 -13.46
CA ARG A 270 14.01 -2.67 -14.43
C ARG A 270 14.07 -4.02 -13.75
N LYS A 271 13.61 -5.05 -14.46
CA LYS A 271 13.63 -6.43 -13.98
C LYS A 271 15.04 -6.92 -13.62
N LYS A 272 16.05 -6.51 -14.40
CA LYS A 272 17.48 -6.78 -14.11
C LYS A 272 17.91 -6.15 -12.79
N ASP A 273 17.50 -4.92 -12.50
CA ASP A 273 17.81 -4.24 -11.25
C ASP A 273 17.21 -4.98 -10.04
N LEU A 274 15.95 -5.41 -10.16
CA LEU A 274 15.29 -6.19 -9.10
C LEU A 274 16.04 -7.51 -8.87
N GLN A 275 16.39 -8.24 -9.93
CA GLN A 275 17.14 -9.49 -9.82
C GLN A 275 18.50 -9.27 -9.14
N ALA A 276 19.25 -8.25 -9.56
CA ALA A 276 20.54 -7.91 -8.96
C ALA A 276 20.41 -7.53 -7.47
N ALA A 277 19.37 -6.77 -7.11
CA ALA A 277 19.10 -6.38 -5.73
C ALA A 277 18.70 -7.58 -4.85
N LEU A 278 17.87 -8.49 -5.38
CA LEU A 278 17.51 -9.74 -4.68
C LEU A 278 18.74 -10.60 -4.41
N VAL A 279 19.67 -10.71 -5.37
CA VAL A 279 20.95 -11.43 -5.18
C VAL A 279 21.82 -10.74 -4.13
N ARG A 280 21.95 -9.42 -4.19
CA ARG A 280 22.78 -8.65 -3.26
C ARG A 280 22.31 -8.73 -1.80
N HIS A 281 21.01 -8.91 -1.60
CA HIS A 281 20.38 -8.99 -0.28
C HIS A 281 19.99 -10.41 0.14
N GLN A 282 20.58 -11.45 -0.47
CA GLN A 282 20.41 -12.83 -0.01
C GLN A 282 20.89 -13.07 1.42
N ASP A 283 21.73 -12.18 1.96
CA ASP A 283 22.16 -12.22 3.35
C ASP A 283 21.07 -11.80 4.34
N LYS A 284 19.93 -11.28 3.89
CA LYS A 284 18.84 -10.78 4.74
C LYS A 284 17.88 -11.88 5.14
N ASP A 285 17.10 -11.59 6.19
CA ASP A 285 16.01 -12.45 6.64
C ASP A 285 14.70 -12.08 5.91
N LEU A 286 14.54 -10.78 5.61
CA LEU A 286 13.37 -10.21 4.93
C LEU A 286 13.78 -9.15 3.89
N ILE A 287 13.24 -9.28 2.68
CA ILE A 287 13.28 -8.24 1.65
C ILE A 287 11.85 -7.75 1.39
N ILE A 288 11.61 -6.45 1.47
CA ILE A 288 10.29 -5.85 1.22
C ILE A 288 10.37 -4.99 -0.04
N ILE A 289 9.52 -5.29 -1.00
CA ILE A 289 9.38 -4.57 -2.27
C ILE A 289 8.14 -3.68 -2.19
N ASP A 290 8.33 -2.36 -2.31
CA ASP A 290 7.26 -1.38 -2.47
C ASP A 290 7.00 -1.14 -3.97
N THR A 291 5.82 -1.51 -4.45
CA THR A 291 5.47 -1.35 -5.87
C THR A 291 4.76 -0.02 -6.15
N ALA A 292 4.85 0.46 -7.38
CA ALA A 292 3.98 1.54 -7.84
C ALA A 292 2.50 1.13 -7.71
N GLY A 293 1.65 2.07 -7.31
CA GLY A 293 0.20 1.89 -7.39
C GLY A 293 -0.34 2.44 -8.69
N LYS A 294 -0.98 1.61 -9.51
CA LYS A 294 -1.76 2.07 -10.66
C LYS A 294 -3.26 1.83 -10.45
N SER A 295 -4.05 2.30 -11.40
CA SER A 295 -5.50 2.05 -11.42
C SER A 295 -5.77 0.55 -11.47
N PRO A 296 -6.75 0.01 -10.72
CA PRO A 296 -7.16 -1.39 -10.85
C PRO A 296 -7.81 -1.70 -12.21
N TYR A 297 -8.09 -0.67 -13.02
CA TYR A 297 -8.61 -0.79 -14.37
C TYR A 297 -7.52 -0.75 -15.46
N ASP A 298 -6.24 -0.68 -15.08
CA ASP A 298 -5.11 -0.74 -16.01
C ASP A 298 -4.65 -2.19 -16.19
N PRO A 299 -5.00 -2.87 -17.31
CA PRO A 299 -4.63 -4.27 -17.52
C PRO A 299 -3.14 -4.44 -17.84
N ASN A 300 -2.43 -3.38 -18.24
CA ASN A 300 -0.99 -3.45 -18.49
C ASN A 300 -0.24 -3.52 -17.17
N HIS A 301 -0.73 -2.85 -16.12
CA HIS A 301 -0.12 -2.90 -14.80
C HIS A 301 -0.08 -4.32 -14.22
N ILE A 302 -1.18 -5.06 -14.29
CA ILE A 302 -1.25 -6.42 -13.74
C ILE A 302 -0.36 -7.37 -14.54
N ARG A 303 -0.32 -7.22 -15.87
CA ARG A 303 0.60 -7.98 -16.72
C ARG A 303 2.06 -7.71 -16.37
N GLU A 304 2.42 -6.44 -16.24
CA GLU A 304 3.74 -6.02 -15.78
C GLU A 304 4.06 -6.68 -14.42
N LEU A 305 3.26 -6.48 -13.37
CA LEU A 305 3.53 -7.10 -12.06
C LEU A 305 3.65 -8.64 -12.14
N SER A 306 2.85 -9.30 -12.99
CA SER A 306 2.92 -10.75 -13.20
C SER A 306 4.25 -11.20 -13.80
N GLU A 307 4.85 -10.40 -14.69
CA GLU A 307 6.15 -10.68 -15.28
C GLU A 307 7.30 -10.52 -14.27
N TRP A 308 7.14 -9.59 -13.32
CA TRP A 308 8.12 -9.34 -12.27
C TRP A 308 8.04 -10.38 -11.14
N PHE A 309 6.83 -10.79 -10.75
CA PHE A 309 6.57 -11.70 -9.62
C PHE A 309 6.39 -13.16 -10.01
N SER A 310 7.11 -13.60 -11.05
CA SER A 310 7.06 -15.00 -11.46
C SER A 310 7.52 -15.92 -10.31
N LEU A 311 6.90 -17.11 -10.19
CA LEU A 311 7.18 -18.08 -9.12
C LEU A 311 8.65 -18.45 -8.98
N LYS A 312 9.42 -18.38 -10.08
CA LYS A 312 10.84 -18.71 -10.09
C LYS A 312 11.69 -17.79 -9.21
N ASN A 313 11.19 -16.60 -8.89
CA ASN A 313 11.92 -15.58 -8.14
C ASN A 313 11.60 -15.59 -6.64
N GLY A 314 10.66 -16.43 -6.18
CA GLY A 314 10.30 -16.55 -4.76
C GLY A 314 9.64 -15.31 -4.13
N ILE A 315 9.15 -14.38 -4.94
CA ILE A 315 8.47 -13.17 -4.47
C ILE A 315 7.03 -13.50 -4.08
N GLU A 316 6.64 -13.14 -2.86
CA GLU A 316 5.30 -13.32 -2.31
C GLU A 316 4.51 -12.00 -2.35
N PRO A 317 3.48 -11.88 -3.23
CA PRO A 317 2.69 -10.67 -3.31
C PRO A 317 1.66 -10.58 -2.17
N TYR A 318 1.63 -9.46 -1.45
CA TYR A 318 0.61 -9.14 -0.45
C TYR A 318 -0.19 -7.92 -0.92
N LEU A 319 -1.52 -8.06 -0.93
CA LEU A 319 -2.42 -7.03 -1.44
C LEU A 319 -2.83 -6.08 -0.32
N VAL A 320 -2.46 -4.81 -0.49
CA VAL A 320 -2.81 -3.74 0.45
C VAL A 320 -4.18 -3.17 0.07
N LEU A 321 -5.13 -3.24 0.99
CA LEU A 321 -6.51 -2.77 0.84
C LEU A 321 -6.80 -1.64 1.83
N SER A 322 -7.36 -0.54 1.33
CA SER A 322 -7.81 0.57 2.17
C SER A 322 -9.16 0.24 2.80
N ALA A 323 -9.28 0.36 4.12
CA ALA A 323 -10.54 0.15 4.85
C ALA A 323 -11.63 1.17 4.47
N THR A 324 -11.24 2.31 3.88
CA THR A 324 -12.16 3.37 3.42
C THR A 324 -12.76 3.10 2.05
N SER A 325 -12.29 2.08 1.31
CA SER A 325 -12.80 1.76 -0.02
C SER A 325 -14.22 1.16 0.04
N LYS A 326 -15.01 1.42 -1.01
CA LYS A 326 -16.35 0.83 -1.11
C LYS A 326 -16.25 -0.67 -1.36
N LYS A 327 -17.30 -1.40 -1.02
CA LYS A 327 -17.34 -2.85 -1.17
C LYS A 327 -17.14 -3.28 -2.63
N GLU A 328 -17.81 -2.60 -3.55
CA GLU A 328 -17.75 -2.89 -4.99
C GLU A 328 -16.34 -2.66 -5.54
N ASP A 329 -15.68 -1.58 -5.09
CA ASP A 329 -14.30 -1.28 -5.46
C ASP A 329 -13.34 -2.35 -4.91
N LEU A 330 -13.51 -2.75 -3.65
CA LEU A 330 -12.67 -3.79 -3.06
C LEU A 330 -12.88 -5.17 -3.75
N GLN A 331 -14.11 -5.51 -4.13
CA GLN A 331 -14.41 -6.71 -4.93
C GLN A 331 -13.68 -6.66 -6.28
N GLN A 332 -13.77 -5.52 -6.97
CA GLN A 332 -13.05 -5.31 -8.22
C GLN A 332 -11.54 -5.46 -8.04
N ILE A 333 -10.97 -4.87 -6.98
CA ILE A 333 -9.54 -4.95 -6.68
C ILE A 333 -9.13 -6.40 -6.43
N LEU A 334 -9.88 -7.16 -5.62
CA LEU A 334 -9.58 -8.57 -5.37
C LEU A 334 -9.53 -9.39 -6.67
N SER A 335 -10.52 -9.20 -7.56
CA SER A 335 -10.55 -9.89 -8.85
C SER A 335 -9.41 -9.46 -9.78
N THR A 336 -9.14 -8.15 -9.87
CA THR A 336 -8.05 -7.61 -10.70
C THR A 336 -6.68 -8.18 -10.31
N TYR A 337 -6.41 -8.36 -9.02
CA TYR A 337 -5.10 -8.80 -8.51
C TYR A 337 -5.00 -10.32 -8.29
N GLU A 338 -6.10 -11.07 -8.43
CA GLU A 338 -6.15 -12.53 -8.32
C GLU A 338 -5.08 -13.25 -9.17
N PRO A 339 -4.81 -12.87 -10.45
CA PRO A 339 -3.83 -13.55 -11.29
C PRO A 339 -2.40 -13.52 -10.72
N LEU A 340 -2.09 -12.57 -9.83
CA LEU A 340 -0.78 -12.43 -9.20
C LEU A 340 -0.56 -13.42 -8.05
N ARG A 341 -1.54 -14.29 -7.74
CA ARG A 341 -1.46 -15.29 -6.67
C ARG A 341 -1.10 -14.67 -5.32
N VAL A 342 -1.89 -13.66 -4.94
CA VAL A 342 -1.77 -12.95 -3.67
C VAL A 342 -1.67 -13.95 -2.51
N LYS A 343 -0.66 -13.79 -1.66
CA LYS A 343 -0.40 -14.65 -0.50
C LYS A 343 -1.26 -14.28 0.70
N GLY A 344 -1.54 -13.00 0.88
CA GLY A 344 -2.33 -12.47 1.97
C GLY A 344 -2.72 -11.01 1.78
N LEU A 345 -3.64 -10.55 2.62
CA LEU A 345 -4.18 -9.20 2.63
C LEU A 345 -3.57 -8.37 3.74
N ILE A 346 -3.32 -7.10 3.46
CA ILE A 346 -2.92 -6.10 4.45
C ILE A 346 -3.99 -5.01 4.47
N LEU A 347 -4.60 -4.79 5.63
CA LEU A 347 -5.65 -3.78 5.78
C LEU A 347 -5.04 -2.47 6.26
N SER A 348 -5.25 -1.40 5.52
CA SER A 348 -4.74 -0.06 5.85
C SER A 348 -5.85 0.93 6.15
N LYS A 349 -5.46 2.05 6.77
CA LYS A 349 -6.35 3.17 7.10
C LYS A 349 -7.55 2.74 7.94
N LEU A 350 -7.33 1.77 8.83
CA LEU A 350 -8.38 1.27 9.72
C LEU A 350 -8.90 2.37 10.64
N ASP A 351 -8.10 3.39 10.92
CA ASP A 351 -8.44 4.58 11.70
C ASP A 351 -9.30 5.62 10.95
N GLU A 352 -9.40 5.53 9.63
CA GLU A 352 -10.05 6.57 8.79
C GLU A 352 -11.52 6.27 8.45
N THR A 353 -12.09 5.16 8.93
CA THR A 353 -13.48 4.77 8.69
C THR A 353 -14.15 4.25 9.95
N ARG A 354 -15.48 4.29 10.01
CA ARG A 354 -16.28 3.57 11.03
C ARG A 354 -17.15 2.47 10.42
N ALA A 355 -17.10 2.32 9.10
CA ALA A 355 -17.97 1.46 8.32
C ALA A 355 -17.35 0.08 8.05
N TYR A 356 -17.00 -0.66 9.09
CA TYR A 356 -16.26 -1.92 8.95
C TYR A 356 -17.09 -3.12 8.49
N ALA A 357 -18.43 -3.03 8.54
CA ALA A 357 -19.30 -4.13 8.15
C ALA A 357 -19.06 -4.59 6.70
N SER A 358 -18.94 -3.64 5.77
CA SER A 358 -18.69 -3.92 4.36
C SER A 358 -17.34 -4.61 4.14
N LEU A 359 -16.32 -4.17 4.88
CA LEU A 359 -14.97 -4.75 4.83
C LEU A 359 -14.98 -6.18 5.38
N CYS A 360 -15.52 -6.38 6.59
CA CYS A 360 -15.65 -7.69 7.22
C CYS A 360 -16.39 -8.68 6.31
N GLN A 361 -17.50 -8.23 5.71
CA GLN A 361 -18.29 -9.04 4.81
C GLN A 361 -17.50 -9.50 3.59
N LEU A 362 -16.77 -8.58 2.96
CA LEU A 362 -15.97 -8.91 1.80
C LEU A 362 -14.87 -9.91 2.16
N LEU A 363 -14.17 -9.67 3.27
CA LEU A 363 -13.06 -10.50 3.72
C LEU A 363 -13.52 -11.92 4.07
N ALA A 364 -14.72 -12.09 4.64
CA ALA A 364 -15.29 -13.42 4.92
C ALA A 364 -15.64 -14.20 3.63
N GLY A 365 -15.94 -13.50 2.54
CA GLY A 365 -16.10 -14.11 1.22
C GLY A 365 -14.80 -14.29 0.44
N ALA A 366 -13.70 -13.68 0.89
CA ALA A 366 -12.41 -13.77 0.24
C ALA A 366 -11.71 -15.07 0.68
N ALA A 367 -11.16 -15.81 -0.29
CA ALA A 367 -10.35 -17.00 -0.02
C ALA A 367 -8.90 -16.66 0.42
N LEU A 368 -8.64 -15.42 0.86
CA LEU A 368 -7.31 -14.91 1.16
C LEU A 368 -7.18 -14.56 2.65
N PRO A 369 -6.06 -14.93 3.30
CA PRO A 369 -5.86 -14.64 4.71
C PRO A 369 -5.49 -13.18 4.95
N ILE A 370 -5.92 -12.62 6.08
CA ILE A 370 -5.48 -11.31 6.57
C ILE A 370 -4.17 -11.50 7.34
N SER A 371 -3.13 -10.73 6.98
CA SER A 371 -1.77 -10.91 7.51
C SER A 371 -1.28 -9.75 8.36
N CYS A 372 -1.58 -8.51 7.97
CA CYS A 372 -1.18 -7.31 8.73
C CYS A 372 -2.31 -6.29 8.78
N LEU A 373 -2.26 -5.43 9.79
CA LEU A 373 -3.22 -4.36 10.04
C LEU A 373 -2.47 -3.05 10.30
N CYS A 374 -2.83 -1.99 9.58
CA CYS A 374 -2.29 -0.64 9.73
C CYS A 374 -3.36 0.28 10.32
N THR A 375 -3.10 0.79 11.52
CA THR A 375 -4.08 1.38 12.45
C THR A 375 -3.91 2.89 12.66
N GLY A 376 -3.20 3.57 11.75
CA GLY A 376 -2.84 4.98 11.90
C GLY A 376 -1.67 5.40 11.02
N GLN A 377 -1.11 6.58 11.26
CA GLN A 377 -0.07 7.17 10.43
C GLN A 377 1.36 6.95 10.96
N ARG A 378 1.51 6.68 12.27
CA ARG A 378 2.82 6.61 12.92
C ARG A 378 3.55 5.32 12.56
N VAL A 379 4.87 5.41 12.50
CA VAL A 379 5.77 4.31 12.18
C VAL A 379 6.84 4.27 13.28
N PRO A 380 6.97 3.14 14.01
CA PRO A 380 6.31 1.83 13.79
C PRO A 380 4.97 1.62 14.49
N GLU A 381 4.51 2.57 15.31
CA GLU A 381 3.55 2.30 16.39
C GLU A 381 2.16 1.88 15.90
N ASP A 382 1.71 2.38 14.74
CA ASP A 382 0.37 2.10 14.22
C ASP A 382 0.37 0.89 13.25
N PHE A 383 1.01 -0.22 13.67
CA PHE A 383 1.12 -1.47 12.93
C PHE A 383 0.91 -2.69 13.83
N LEU A 384 0.18 -3.69 13.32
CA LEU A 384 -0.03 -4.97 13.97
C LEU A 384 0.08 -6.12 12.97
N LEU A 385 0.57 -7.25 13.45
CA LEU A 385 0.24 -8.53 12.85
C LEU A 385 -1.25 -8.82 13.05
N ALA A 386 -1.91 -9.41 12.05
CA ALA A 386 -3.34 -9.68 12.14
C ALA A 386 -3.64 -10.71 13.25
N SER A 387 -4.55 -10.37 14.16
CA SER A 387 -5.03 -11.27 15.21
C SER A 387 -6.55 -11.39 15.16
N ARG A 388 -7.06 -12.56 15.58
CA ARG A 388 -8.51 -12.80 15.62
C ARG A 388 -9.16 -11.91 16.65
N GLU A 389 -8.50 -11.74 17.78
CA GLU A 389 -8.93 -10.94 18.92
C GLU A 389 -9.16 -9.48 18.48
N PHE A 390 -8.18 -8.87 17.80
CA PHE A 390 -8.31 -7.49 17.34
C PHE A 390 -9.44 -7.34 16.30
N LEU A 391 -9.56 -8.27 15.36
CA LEU A 391 -10.61 -8.23 14.33
C LEU A 391 -12.00 -8.46 14.94
N GLN A 392 -12.11 -9.30 15.97
CA GLN A 392 -13.34 -9.47 16.76
C GLN A 392 -13.72 -8.18 17.47
N THR A 393 -12.79 -7.50 18.14
CA THR A 393 -13.07 -6.21 18.77
C THR A 393 -13.43 -5.15 17.73
N LEU A 394 -12.68 -5.04 16.63
CA LEU A 394 -12.91 -4.04 15.58
C LEU A 394 -14.26 -4.22 14.90
N PHE A 395 -14.56 -5.42 14.41
CA PHE A 395 -15.82 -5.72 13.71
C PHE A 395 -16.99 -5.91 14.66
N GLY A 396 -16.73 -6.19 15.95
CA GLY A 396 -17.72 -6.38 16.99
C GLY A 396 -18.18 -5.08 17.63
N GLN A 397 -17.22 -4.29 18.08
CA GLN A 397 -17.40 -3.15 18.99
C GLN A 397 -17.02 -1.82 18.35
N GLY A 398 -16.31 -1.83 17.21
CA GLY A 398 -15.88 -0.64 16.49
C GLY A 398 -14.51 -0.13 16.91
N TRP A 399 -14.14 1.02 16.37
CA TRP A 399 -12.77 1.54 16.47
C TRP A 399 -12.41 2.02 17.88
N GLN A 400 -13.32 2.65 18.65
CA GLN A 400 -12.94 3.12 19.99
C GLN A 400 -12.50 1.97 20.90
N ALA A 401 -13.17 0.82 20.82
CA ALA A 401 -12.82 -0.36 21.60
C ALA A 401 -11.45 -0.91 21.15
N ALA A 402 -11.28 -1.12 19.85
CA ALA A 402 -10.03 -1.62 19.28
C ALA A 402 -8.84 -0.69 19.56
N ALA A 403 -9.03 0.63 19.42
CA ALA A 403 -8.00 1.63 19.73
C ALA A 403 -7.65 1.68 21.23
N GLY A 404 -8.61 1.36 22.11
CA GLY A 404 -8.37 1.23 23.55
C GLY A 404 -7.42 0.08 23.88
N GLU A 405 -7.61 -1.08 23.22
CA GLU A 405 -6.70 -2.23 23.34
C GLU A 405 -5.28 -1.87 22.85
N LEU A 406 -5.17 -1.15 21.73
CA LEU A 406 -3.86 -0.69 21.21
C LEU A 406 -3.14 0.26 22.16
N ALA A 407 -3.86 1.17 22.80
CA ALA A 407 -3.27 2.10 23.77
C ALA A 407 -2.70 1.36 24.99
N ALA A 408 -3.34 0.28 25.41
CA ALA A 408 -2.83 -0.56 26.50
C ALA A 408 -1.60 -1.39 26.07
N GLU A 409 -1.60 -1.97 24.86
CA GLU A 409 -0.49 -2.78 24.36
C GLU A 409 0.76 -1.95 23.99
N SER A 410 0.57 -0.80 23.35
CA SER A 410 1.67 0.03 22.84
C SER A 410 2.58 0.59 23.95
N GLN A 411 2.07 0.77 25.17
CA GLN A 411 2.87 1.17 26.33
C GLN A 411 3.92 0.13 26.73
N GLY A 412 3.74 -1.14 26.36
CA GLY A 412 4.69 -2.22 26.63
C GLY A 412 5.58 -2.61 25.44
N ARG A 413 5.16 -2.32 24.21
CA ARG A 413 5.77 -2.89 22.99
C ARG A 413 7.00 -2.13 22.46
N TRP A 414 7.12 -0.83 22.76
CA TRP A 414 8.19 0.04 22.24
C TRP A 414 9.02 0.73 23.35
N THR A 415 8.82 0.32 24.60
CA THR A 415 9.45 0.90 25.80
C THR A 415 10.62 0.07 26.34
N GLN A 416 10.91 -1.09 25.75
CA GLN A 416 12.10 -1.91 25.98
C GLN A 416 13.09 -1.72 24.84
#